data_AF-A0A8T0P445-F1
#
_entry.id   AF-A0A8T0P445-F1
#
_cell.length_a   1.000
_cell.length_b   1.000
_cell.length_c   1.000
_cell.angle_alpha   90.00
_cell.angle_beta   90.00
_cell.angle_gamma   90.00
#
_symmetry.space_group_name_H-M   'P 1'
#
loop_
_entity.id
_entity.type
_entity.pdbx_description
1 polymer ?
#
loop_
_entity_poly.entity_id
_entity_poly.type
_entity_poly.pdbx_seq_one_letter_code
_entity_poly.pdbx_strand_id
1 'polypeptide(L)'
;MDHLGAMEERVVTERIRQKLEEVNAAAQQQLAGVQDHVNFTMQVKEVLPQQAYFKCAYDCFYRRRNQEGINNCVENCSVPVLTANNLVENEMAKFQERLNRSLPRQV
;
A
#
# COMPACT_ATOMS: atom_id res chain seq x y z
N MET A 1 9.91 47.88 -18.77
CA MET A 1 9.09 47.76 -17.55
C MET A 1 8.74 46.28 -17.28
N ASP A 2 9.58 45.31 -17.68
CA ASP A 2 9.24 43.87 -17.63
C ASP A 2 10.10 43.02 -16.68
N HIS A 3 11.16 43.58 -16.10
CA HIS A 3 12.04 42.84 -15.19
C HIS A 3 11.43 42.58 -13.81
N LEU A 4 10.52 43.45 -13.35
CA LEU A 4 9.83 43.28 -12.07
C LEU A 4 8.82 42.13 -12.12
N GLY A 5 8.02 42.03 -13.19
CA GLY A 5 7.08 40.92 -13.38
C GLY A 5 7.78 39.56 -13.53
N ALA A 6 8.90 39.51 -14.27
CA ALA A 6 9.69 38.29 -14.40
C ALA A 6 10.38 37.85 -13.09
N MET A 7 10.69 38.80 -12.19
CA MET A 7 11.27 38.49 -10.88
C MET A 7 10.19 38.03 -9.89
N GLU A 8 9.01 38.65 -9.91
CA GLU A 8 7.85 38.21 -9.12
C GLU A 8 7.37 36.81 -9.54
N GLU A 9 7.33 36.52 -10.85
CA GLU A 9 6.99 35.20 -11.37
C GLU A 9 7.96 34.12 -10.88
N ARG A 10 9.27 34.39 -10.91
CA ARG A 10 10.29 33.47 -10.36
C ARG A 10 10.11 33.22 -8.86
N VAL A 11 9.79 34.26 -8.09
CA VAL A 11 9.55 34.15 -6.64
C VAL A 11 8.29 33.33 -6.35
N VAL A 12 7.24 33.51 -7.15
CA VAL A 12 5.99 32.74 -7.02
C VAL A 12 6.21 31.27 -7.39
N THR A 13 6.90 30.99 -8.49
CA THR A 13 7.24 29.62 -8.91
C THR A 13 8.07 28.91 -7.85
N GLU A 14 9.06 29.57 -7.26
CA GLU A 14 9.91 28.97 -6.23
C GLU A 14 9.14 28.66 -4.93
N ARG A 15 8.20 29.53 -4.55
CA ARG A 15 7.28 29.26 -3.41
C ARG A 15 6.36 28.08 -3.69
N ILE A 16 5.81 27.99 -4.90
CA ILE A 16 4.97 26.86 -5.30
C ILE A 16 5.79 25.56 -5.25
N ARG A 17 7.03 25.58 -5.73
CA ARG A 17 7.95 24.43 -5.68
C ARG A 17 8.23 23.99 -4.24
N GLN A 18 8.57 24.92 -3.35
CA GLN A 18 8.78 24.59 -1.92
C GLN A 18 7.52 24.01 -1.27
N LYS A 19 6.35 24.61 -1.52
CA LYS A 19 5.10 24.09 -0.96
C LYS A 19 4.73 22.72 -1.52
N LEU A 20 5.09 22.42 -2.77
CA LEU A 20 4.93 21.11 -3.36
C LEU A 20 5.77 20.05 -2.64
N GLU A 21 7.03 20.37 -2.34
CA GLU A 21 7.94 19.50 -1.61
C GLU A 21 7.46 19.25 -0.18
N GLU A 22 6.99 20.28 0.52
CA GLU A 22 6.40 20.15 1.86
C GLU A 22 5.17 19.23 1.85
N VAL A 23 4.26 19.41 0.88
CA VAL A 23 3.04 18.59 0.75
C VAL A 23 3.40 17.14 0.42
N ASN A 24 4.36 16.91 -0.48
CA ASN A 24 4.81 15.58 -0.82
C ASN A 24 5.47 14.88 0.38
N ALA A 25 6.32 15.58 1.13
CA ALA A 25 6.95 15.04 2.34
C ALA A 25 5.90 14.71 3.43
N ALA A 26 4.93 15.60 3.66
CA ALA A 26 3.85 15.35 4.60
C ALA A 26 2.98 14.15 4.17
N ALA A 27 2.66 14.02 2.88
CA ALA A 27 1.92 12.89 2.35
C ALA A 27 2.68 11.56 2.55
N GLN A 28 3.99 11.53 2.25
CA GLN A 28 4.83 10.35 2.48
C GLN A 28 4.91 9.97 3.96
N GLN A 29 5.02 10.95 4.86
CA GLN A 29 5.07 10.70 6.30
C GLN A 29 3.75 10.11 6.84
N GLN A 30 2.60 10.56 6.33
CA GLN A 30 1.30 9.99 6.70
C GLN A 30 1.09 8.59 6.10
N LEU A 31 1.57 8.36 4.87
CA LEU A 31 1.55 7.04 4.24
C LEU A 31 2.46 6.04 4.94
N ALA A 32 3.57 6.47 5.54
CA ALA A 32 4.46 5.60 6.30
C ALA A 32 3.71 4.87 7.43
N GLY A 33 2.82 5.55 8.16
CA GLY A 33 1.99 4.91 9.20
C GLY A 33 1.03 3.85 8.65
N VAL A 34 0.50 4.04 7.44
CA VAL A 34 -0.33 3.04 6.76
C VAL A 34 0.52 1.86 6.32
N GLN A 35 1.70 2.12 5.74
CA GLN A 35 2.63 1.08 5.33
C GLN A 35 3.11 0.26 6.54
N ASP A 36 3.38 0.92 7.67
CA ASP A 36 3.73 0.26 8.92
C ASP A 36 2.56 -0.54 9.50
N HIS A 37 1.33 -0.03 9.43
CA HIS A 37 0.15 -0.79 9.85
C HIS A 37 -0.10 -2.00 8.95
N VAL A 38 0.10 -1.86 7.64
CA VAL A 38 0.02 -2.96 6.68
C VAL A 38 1.13 -3.95 6.94
N ASN A 39 2.37 -3.51 7.10
CA ASN A 39 3.52 -4.37 7.38
C ASN A 39 3.38 -5.04 8.75
N PHE A 40 2.90 -4.35 9.78
CA PHE A 40 2.60 -4.94 11.08
C PHE A 40 1.45 -5.91 10.96
N THR A 41 0.35 -5.56 10.30
CA THR A 41 -0.77 -6.49 10.12
C THR A 41 -0.39 -7.67 9.23
N MET A 42 0.52 -7.49 8.26
CA MET A 42 1.02 -8.52 7.36
C MET A 42 2.17 -9.34 7.93
N GLN A 43 3.04 -8.81 8.81
CA GLN A 43 4.10 -9.52 9.55
C GLN A 43 3.56 -10.15 10.82
N VAL A 44 2.63 -9.48 11.52
CA VAL A 44 1.79 -10.15 12.51
C VAL A 44 0.99 -11.20 11.79
N LYS A 45 0.42 -10.96 10.59
CA LYS A 45 0.01 -12.01 9.65
C LYS A 45 1.20 -12.66 8.89
N GLU A 46 2.43 -12.72 9.39
CA GLU A 46 3.40 -13.81 9.13
C GLU A 46 3.42 -14.82 10.28
N VAL A 47 3.02 -14.40 11.48
CA VAL A 47 2.78 -15.24 12.67
C VAL A 47 1.32 -15.75 12.74
N LEU A 48 0.34 -14.90 12.42
CA LEU A 48 -1.09 -15.18 12.27
C LEU A 48 -1.49 -15.92 10.99
N PRO A 49 -0.76 -15.95 9.85
CA PRO A 49 -1.13 -16.73 8.69
C PRO A 49 -0.69 -18.15 8.94
N GLN A 50 0.35 -18.45 9.72
CA GLN A 50 0.66 -19.76 10.23
C GLN A 50 -0.50 -20.16 11.11
N GLN A 51 -0.96 -19.31 12.04
CA GLN A 51 -2.13 -19.64 12.85
C GLN A 51 -3.42 -19.81 12.02
N ALA A 52 -3.68 -18.97 11.01
CA ALA A 52 -4.85 -19.03 10.14
C ALA A 52 -4.75 -20.16 9.10
N TYR A 53 -3.54 -20.46 8.62
CA TYR A 53 -3.20 -21.59 7.76
C TYR A 53 -3.34 -22.88 8.55
N PHE A 54 -2.81 -22.98 9.76
CA PHE A 54 -2.99 -24.12 10.64
C PHE A 54 -4.45 -24.30 11.02
N LYS A 55 -5.19 -23.21 11.28
CA LYS A 55 -6.63 -23.29 11.49
C LYS A 55 -7.37 -23.77 10.23
N CYS A 56 -7.04 -23.22 9.06
CA CYS A 56 -7.64 -23.62 7.79
C CYS A 56 -7.31 -25.08 7.44
N ALA A 57 -6.05 -25.49 7.61
CA ALA A 57 -5.60 -26.85 7.42
C ALA A 57 -6.30 -27.80 8.40
N TYR A 58 -6.40 -27.44 9.68
CA TYR A 58 -7.16 -28.18 10.68
C TYR A 58 -8.64 -28.33 10.28
N ASP A 59 -9.27 -27.25 9.81
CA ASP A 59 -10.65 -27.27 9.32
C ASP A 59 -10.77 -28.15 8.04
N CYS A 60 -9.76 -28.18 7.17
CA CYS A 60 -9.70 -29.06 6.00
C CYS A 60 -9.61 -30.55 6.40
N PHE A 61 -8.78 -30.89 7.39
CA PHE A 61 -8.68 -32.25 7.94
C PHE A 61 -10.01 -32.71 8.57
N TYR A 62 -10.79 -31.79 9.15
CA TYR A 62 -12.09 -32.13 9.74
C TYR A 62 -13.20 -32.28 8.69
N ARG A 63 -13.22 -31.43 7.66
CA ARG A 63 -14.27 -31.43 6.63
C ARG A 63 -14.09 -32.47 5.53
N ARG A 64 -12.87 -32.92 5.26
CA ARG A 64 -12.55 -33.84 4.15
C ARG A 64 -11.98 -35.16 4.70
N ARG A 65 -12.47 -36.28 4.19
CA ARG A 65 -12.03 -37.63 4.63
C ARG A 65 -10.99 -38.28 3.70
N ASN A 66 -10.80 -37.75 2.50
CA ASN A 66 -9.88 -38.28 1.49
C ASN A 66 -8.60 -37.43 1.37
N GLN A 67 -7.45 -38.09 1.23
CA GLN A 67 -6.13 -37.44 1.16
C GLN A 67 -6.05 -36.35 0.08
N GLU A 68 -6.55 -36.65 -1.12
CA GLU A 68 -6.55 -35.72 -2.26
C GLU A 68 -7.42 -34.48 -1.98
N GLY A 69 -8.57 -34.67 -1.33
CA GLY A 69 -9.46 -33.58 -0.97
C GLY A 69 -8.89 -32.69 0.14
N ILE A 70 -8.09 -33.27 1.05
CA ILE A 70 -7.36 -32.51 2.08
C ILE A 70 -6.26 -31.68 1.42
N ASN A 71 -5.45 -32.28 0.54
CA ASN A 71 -4.34 -31.59 -0.13
C ASN A 71 -4.84 -30.37 -0.94
N ASN A 72 -5.85 -30.56 -1.78
CA ASN A 72 -6.45 -29.47 -2.56
C ASN A 72 -7.06 -28.37 -1.65
N CYS A 73 -7.64 -28.75 -0.50
CA CYS A 73 -8.17 -27.79 0.46
C CYS A 73 -7.06 -26.95 1.11
N VAL A 74 -5.97 -27.59 1.55
CA VAL A 74 -4.83 -26.95 2.21
C VAL A 74 -4.07 -26.02 1.27
N GLU A 75 -3.95 -26.37 -0.02
CA GLU A 75 -3.34 -25.51 -1.04
C GLU A 75 -4.05 -24.16 -1.18
N ASN A 76 -5.37 -24.13 -0.97
CA ASN A 76 -6.16 -22.91 -1.05
C ASN A 76 -6.12 -22.06 0.23
N CYS A 77 -5.55 -22.55 1.33
CA CYS A 77 -5.52 -21.83 2.61
C CYS A 77 -4.62 -20.58 2.58
N SER A 78 -3.65 -20.50 1.66
CA SER A 78 -2.76 -19.34 1.50
C SER A 78 -3.36 -18.24 0.61
N VAL A 79 -4.33 -18.59 -0.24
CA VAL A 79 -4.94 -17.68 -1.23
C VAL A 79 -5.49 -16.40 -0.58
N PRO A 80 -6.27 -16.45 0.52
CA PRO A 80 -6.83 -15.23 1.11
C PRO A 80 -5.77 -14.23 1.58
N VAL A 81 -4.61 -14.71 2.04
CA VAL A 81 -3.51 -13.85 2.49
C VAL A 81 -2.85 -13.18 1.28
N LEU A 82 -2.57 -13.96 0.23
CA LEU A 82 -2.00 -13.45 -1.01
C LEU A 82 -2.94 -12.45 -1.70
N THR A 83 -4.25 -12.71 -1.74
CA THR A 83 -5.23 -11.79 -2.30
C THR A 83 -5.29 -10.47 -1.53
N ALA A 84 -5.29 -10.53 -0.19
CA ALA A 84 -5.30 -9.34 0.64
C ALA A 84 -4.04 -8.48 0.45
N ASN A 85 -2.87 -9.10 0.32
CA ASN A 85 -1.61 -8.39 0.05
C ASN A 85 -1.67 -7.67 -1.31
N ASN A 86 -2.01 -8.39 -2.38
CA ASN A 86 -2.14 -7.81 -3.72
C ASN A 86 -3.14 -6.64 -3.78
N LEU A 87 -4.25 -6.71 -3.03
CA LEU A 87 -5.23 -5.62 -2.97
C LEU A 87 -4.60 -4.35 -2.38
N VAL A 88 -3.87 -4.48 -1.27
CA VAL A 88 -3.24 -3.34 -0.59
C VAL A 88 -2.15 -2.72 -1.45
N GLU A 89 -1.29 -3.54 -2.07
CA GLU A 89 -0.24 -3.05 -2.97
C GLU A 89 -0.84 -2.26 -4.15
N ASN A 90 -1.92 -2.78 -4.76
CA ASN A 90 -2.58 -2.12 -5.88
C ASN A 90 -3.22 -0.79 -5.49
N GLU A 91 -3.93 -0.74 -4.35
CA GLU A 91 -4.52 0.51 -3.87
C GLU A 91 -3.44 1.54 -3.47
N MET A 92 -2.31 1.09 -2.91
CA MET A 92 -1.18 1.96 -2.60
C MET A 92 -0.56 2.55 -3.88
N ALA A 93 -0.39 1.74 -4.92
CA ALA A 93 0.10 2.20 -6.22
C ALA A 93 -0.84 3.24 -6.85
N LYS A 94 -2.15 3.00 -6.84
CA LYS A 94 -3.16 3.97 -7.33
C LYS A 94 -3.16 5.26 -6.52
N PHE A 95 -2.99 5.17 -5.21
CA PHE A 95 -2.91 6.34 -4.35
C PHE A 95 -1.68 7.20 -4.69
N GLN A 96 -0.51 6.57 -4.82
CA GLN A 96 0.72 7.25 -5.22
C GLN A 96 0.58 7.91 -6.60
N GLU A 97 -0.04 7.23 -7.57
CA GLU A 97 -0.29 7.80 -8.89
C GLU A 97 -1.21 9.04 -8.83
N ARG A 98 -2.32 8.95 -8.08
CA ARG A 98 -3.25 10.08 -7.91
C ARG A 98 -2.58 11.25 -7.19
N LEU A 99 -1.76 10.98 -6.17
CA LEU A 99 -0.98 11.99 -5.48
C LEU A 99 -0.05 12.70 -6.47
N ASN A 100 0.73 11.95 -7.25
CA ASN A 100 1.64 12.50 -8.26
C ASN A 100 0.94 13.30 -9.36
N ARG A 101 -0.31 12.96 -9.70
CA ARG A 101 -1.15 13.73 -10.65
C ARG A 101 -1.77 14.97 -10.03
N SER A 102 -2.03 14.97 -8.72
CA SER A 102 -2.63 16.08 -7.98
C SER A 102 -1.62 17.16 -7.64
N LEU A 103 -0.35 16.77 -7.53
CA LEU A 103 0.76 17.70 -7.45
C LEU A 103 0.89 18.40 -8.82
N PRO A 104 0.80 19.75 -8.90
CA PRO A 104 1.06 20.45 -10.14
C PRO A 104 2.42 20.01 -10.68
N ARG A 105 2.44 19.52 -11.94
CA ARG A 105 3.69 19.19 -12.63
C ARG A 105 4.61 20.39 -12.50
N GLN A 106 5.85 20.12 -12.09
CA GLN A 106 6.96 21.06 -12.17
C GLN A 106 6.86 21.79 -13.53
N VAL A 107 6.64 23.10 -13.48
CA VAL A 107 6.84 24.00 -14.62
C VAL A 107 8.31 24.36 -14.65
#